data_AF-A0A291HUE4-F1
#
_entry.id   AF-A0A291HUE4-F1
#
_cell.length_a   1.000
_cell.length_b   1.000
_cell.length_c   1.000
_cell.angle_alpha   90.00
_cell.angle_beta   90.00
_cell.angle_gamma   90.00
#
_symmetry.space_group_name_H-M   'P 1'
#
loop_
_entity.id
_entity.type
_entity.pdbx_description
1 polymer ?
#
loop_
_entity_poly.entity_id
_entity_poly.type
_entity_poly.pdbx_seq_one_letter_code
_entity_poly.pdbx_strand_id
1 'polypeptide(L)'
;MALCLPAQAGGDPEAGKRVFLELAQPSCALCHSLKDAGAEGQIGPSLDELKPTEAQVVQAVTNGVGIMPAFKDSLSPEQIADLARYVEQAAGQ
;
A
#
# COMPACT_ATOMS: atom_id res chain seq x y z
N MET A 1 14.66 -27.87 -15.98
CA MET A 1 14.58 -27.63 -14.53
C MET A 1 13.90 -26.30 -14.32
N ALA A 2 12.57 -26.31 -14.20
CA ALA A 2 11.80 -25.11 -13.86
C ALA A 2 11.81 -25.00 -12.33
N LEU A 3 12.57 -24.04 -11.81
CA LEU A 3 12.52 -23.67 -10.40
C LEU A 3 11.15 -23.04 -10.16
N CYS A 4 10.27 -23.83 -9.54
CA CYS A 4 9.04 -23.38 -8.93
C CYS A 4 9.45 -22.46 -7.76
N LEU A 5 9.46 -21.16 -7.99
CA LEU A 5 9.53 -20.19 -6.90
C LEU A 5 8.25 -20.34 -6.09
N PRO A 6 8.32 -20.41 -4.74
CA PRO A 6 7.11 -20.50 -3.94
C PRO A 6 6.34 -19.19 -4.15
N ALA A 7 5.05 -19.30 -4.49
CA ALA A 7 4.12 -18.20 -4.30
C ALA A 7 4.16 -17.86 -2.81
N GLN A 8 4.81 -16.74 -2.46
CA GLN A 8 4.86 -16.26 -1.11
C GLN A 8 3.40 -15.95 -0.72
N ALA A 9 2.91 -16.56 0.36
CA ALA A 9 1.52 -16.41 0.82
C ALA A 9 1.25 -15.03 1.48
N GLY A 10 1.67 -13.96 0.81
CA GLY A 10 1.41 -12.56 1.14
C GLY A 10 2.00 -11.69 0.04
N GLY A 11 1.47 -10.47 -0.12
CA GLY A 11 1.69 -9.64 -1.32
C GLY A 11 3.14 -9.39 -1.70
N ASP A 12 3.37 -8.98 -2.95
CA ASP A 12 4.66 -8.57 -3.50
C ASP A 12 4.93 -7.07 -3.17
N PRO A 13 5.94 -6.74 -2.34
CA PRO A 13 6.24 -5.37 -1.97
C PRO A 13 6.64 -4.47 -3.15
N GLU A 14 7.31 -5.01 -4.16
CA GLU A 14 7.72 -4.23 -5.34
C GLU A 14 6.50 -3.87 -6.21
N ALA A 15 5.58 -4.82 -6.37
CA ALA A 15 4.29 -4.55 -6.98
C ALA A 15 3.47 -3.54 -6.15
N GLY A 16 3.50 -3.68 -4.82
CA GLY A 16 2.83 -2.78 -3.89
C GLY A 16 3.32 -1.34 -3.96
N LYS A 17 4.63 -1.13 -4.13
CA LYS A 17 5.21 0.20 -4.36
C LYS A 17 4.68 0.85 -5.62
N ARG A 18 4.48 0.08 -6.69
CA ARG A 18 3.84 0.57 -7.92
C ARG A 18 2.37 0.91 -7.73
N VAL A 19 1.64 0.12 -6.92
CA VAL A 19 0.27 0.48 -6.54
C VAL A 19 0.25 1.81 -5.78
N PHE A 20 1.16 1.97 -4.83
CA PHE A 20 1.29 3.18 -4.00
C PHE A 20 1.55 4.44 -4.82
N LEU A 21 2.47 4.35 -5.80
CA LEU A 21 2.92 5.49 -6.60
C LEU A 21 2.05 5.77 -7.82
N GLU A 22 1.57 4.74 -8.52
CA GLU A 22 1.08 4.85 -9.91
C GLU A 22 -0.34 4.32 -10.10
N LEU A 23 -0.64 3.10 -9.61
CA LEU A 23 -1.86 2.39 -10.01
C LEU A 23 -3.09 2.80 -9.20
N ALA A 24 -2.91 3.15 -7.92
CA ALA A 24 -3.98 3.75 -7.14
C ALA A 24 -4.31 5.15 -7.71
N GLN A 25 -5.60 5.44 -7.88
CA GLN A 25 -6.07 6.74 -8.36
C GLN A 25 -7.16 7.27 -7.41
N PRO A 26 -6.89 8.34 -6.63
CA PRO A 26 -5.62 9.08 -6.57
C PRO A 26 -4.46 8.24 -6.00
N SER A 27 -3.24 8.58 -6.41
CA SER A 27 -2.01 7.94 -5.89
C SER A 27 -1.90 8.15 -4.38
N CYS A 28 -1.45 7.12 -3.67
CA CYS A 28 -1.31 7.16 -2.20
C CYS A 28 -0.31 8.24 -1.77
N ALA A 29 0.74 8.44 -2.58
CA ALA A 29 1.80 9.42 -2.36
C ALA A 29 1.33 10.88 -2.37
N LEU A 30 0.18 11.17 -3.00
CA LEU A 30 -0.39 12.51 -3.00
C LEU A 30 -0.90 12.92 -1.61
N CYS A 31 -1.36 11.94 -0.84
CA CYS A 31 -1.99 12.19 0.44
C CYS A 31 -1.10 11.84 1.62
N HIS A 32 -0.33 10.76 1.53
CA HIS A 32 0.45 10.22 2.63
C HIS A 32 1.96 10.42 2.41
N SER A 33 2.69 10.69 3.50
CA SER A 33 4.14 10.61 3.49
C SER A 33 4.60 9.18 3.79
N LEU A 34 5.65 8.76 3.07
CA LEU A 34 6.33 7.48 3.22
C LEU A 34 7.73 7.62 2.60
N LYS A 35 8.78 7.65 3.43
CA LYS A 35 10.16 7.92 3.02
C LYS A 35 10.68 6.96 1.97
N ASP A 36 10.42 5.66 2.11
CA ASP A 36 10.86 4.64 1.14
C ASP A 36 10.33 4.92 -0.28
N ALA A 37 9.10 5.46 -0.37
CA ALA A 37 8.46 5.83 -1.62
C ALA A 37 8.91 7.22 -2.14
N GLY A 38 9.67 7.98 -1.35
CA GLY A 38 9.95 9.40 -1.61
C GLY A 38 8.68 10.27 -1.56
N ALA A 39 7.65 9.83 -0.83
CA ALA A 39 6.37 10.52 -0.74
C ALA A 39 6.34 11.47 0.46
N GLU A 40 5.81 12.68 0.24
CA GLU A 40 5.75 13.76 1.23
C GLU A 40 4.33 14.28 1.46
N GLY A 41 3.30 13.49 1.11
CA GLY A 41 1.90 13.89 1.27
C GLY A 41 1.54 14.22 2.74
N GLN A 42 0.70 15.23 2.94
CA GLN A 42 0.33 15.74 4.27
C GLN A 42 -1.19 15.82 4.50
N ILE A 43 -1.99 15.27 3.57
CA ILE A 43 -3.45 15.24 3.68
C ILE A 43 -3.88 14.10 4.62
N GLY A 44 -3.26 12.93 4.44
CA GLY A 44 -3.37 11.80 5.34
C GLY A 44 -2.23 11.77 6.36
N PRO A 45 -2.30 10.88 7.37
CA PRO A 45 -1.20 10.68 8.31
C PRO A 45 0.07 10.19 7.62
N SER A 46 1.21 10.52 8.24
CA SER A 46 2.51 9.93 7.91
C SER A 46 2.48 8.43 8.15
N LEU A 47 2.77 7.63 7.12
CA LEU A 47 2.82 6.18 7.25
C LEU A 47 4.07 5.73 8.00
N ASP A 48 5.15 6.50 7.93
CA ASP A 48 6.37 6.25 8.72
C ASP A 48 6.15 6.39 10.22
N GLU A 49 5.24 7.26 10.63
CA GLU A 49 4.87 7.45 12.04
C GLU A 49 3.78 6.47 12.46
N LEU A 50 2.76 6.27 11.61
CA LEU A 50 1.61 5.43 11.91
C LEU A 50 1.97 3.94 11.99
N LYS A 51 2.90 3.47 11.15
CA LYS A 51 3.38 2.08 11.09
C LYS A 51 2.22 1.05 11.11
N PRO A 52 1.25 1.18 10.19
CA PRO A 52 0.10 0.29 10.18
C PRO A 52 0.51 -1.13 9.80
N THR A 53 -0.19 -2.12 10.34
CA THR A 53 -0.04 -3.52 9.92
C THR A 53 -0.67 -3.74 8.55
N GLU A 54 -0.26 -4.80 7.85
CA GLU A 54 -0.82 -5.17 6.55
C GLU A 54 -2.35 -5.28 6.62
N ALA A 55 -2.89 -5.92 7.67
CA ALA A 55 -4.33 -6.03 7.88
C ALA A 55 -5.04 -4.68 8.03
N GLN A 56 -4.42 -3.71 8.72
CA GLN A 56 -4.96 -2.36 8.84
C GLN A 56 -4.98 -1.64 7.49
N VAL A 57 -3.91 -1.78 6.69
CA VAL A 57 -3.84 -1.18 5.35
C VAL A 57 -4.89 -1.79 4.42
N VAL A 58 -5.05 -3.12 4.40
CA VAL A 58 -6.11 -3.79 3.62
C VAL A 58 -7.49 -3.24 3.98
N GLN A 59 -7.79 -3.12 5.27
CA GLN A 59 -9.10 -2.61 5.72
C GLN A 59 -9.32 -1.15 5.31
N ALA A 60 -8.31 -0.29 5.49
CA ALA A 60 -8.38 1.13 5.13
C ALA A 60 -8.52 1.34 3.62
N VAL A 61 -7.72 0.64 2.81
CA VAL A 61 -7.75 0.76 1.35
C VAL A 61 -9.05 0.20 0.76
N THR A 62 -9.53 -0.93 1.30
CA THR A 62 -10.77 -1.56 0.82
C THR A 62 -11.99 -0.68 1.10
N ASN A 63 -12.06 -0.07 2.28
CA ASN A 63 -13.27 0.59 2.76
C ASN A 63 -13.23 2.12 2.75
N GLY A 64 -12.04 2.71 2.60
CA GLY A 64 -11.81 4.13 2.83
C GLY A 64 -11.80 4.48 4.33
N VAL A 65 -11.25 5.66 4.65
CA VAL A 65 -11.18 6.21 6.02
C VAL A 65 -11.33 7.72 5.96
N GLY A 66 -12.46 8.25 6.45
CA GLY A 66 -12.72 9.70 6.41
C GLY A 66 -12.71 10.24 4.98
N ILE A 67 -11.75 11.11 4.67
CA ILE A 67 -11.56 11.66 3.31
C ILE A 67 -10.82 10.71 2.36
N MET A 68 -10.16 9.67 2.88
CA MET A 68 -9.48 8.66 2.06
C MET A 68 -10.56 7.82 1.35
N PRO A 69 -10.60 7.81 0.01
CA PRO A 69 -11.61 7.05 -0.72
C PRO A 69 -11.40 5.54 -0.56
N ALA A 70 -12.46 4.77 -0.80
CA ALA A 70 -12.37 3.32 -0.93
C ALA A 70 -11.81 2.95 -2.31
N PHE A 71 -10.92 1.94 -2.37
CA PHE A 71 -10.27 1.49 -3.60
C PHE A 71 -10.72 0.09 -4.06
N LYS A 72 -11.61 -0.58 -3.33
CA LYS A 72 -12.07 -1.94 -3.66
C LYS A 72 -12.69 -2.09 -5.07
N ASP A 73 -13.19 -1.00 -5.64
CA ASP A 73 -13.81 -0.98 -6.97
C ASP A 73 -12.81 -0.61 -8.07
N SER A 74 -11.62 -0.12 -7.72
CA SER A 74 -10.57 0.31 -8.67
C SER A 74 -9.28 -0.51 -8.60
N LEU A 75 -9.02 -1.19 -7.49
CA LEU A 75 -7.88 -2.10 -7.28
C LEU A 75 -8.37 -3.53 -7.10
N SER A 76 -7.62 -4.48 -7.65
CA SER A 76 -7.86 -5.90 -7.42
C SER A 76 -7.50 -6.29 -5.98
N PRO A 77 -8.05 -7.40 -5.45
CA PRO A 77 -7.65 -7.91 -4.13
C PRO A 77 -6.15 -8.19 -4.01
N GLU A 78 -5.52 -8.63 -5.10
CA GLU A 78 -4.07 -8.86 -5.19
C GLU A 78 -3.30 -7.54 -5.06
N GLN A 79 -3.68 -6.50 -5.81
CA GLN A 79 -3.07 -5.17 -5.71
C GLN A 79 -3.20 -4.56 -4.31
N ILE A 80 -4.34 -4.78 -3.64
CA ILE A 80 -4.54 -4.32 -2.27
C ILE A 80 -3.63 -5.08 -1.30
N ALA A 81 -3.44 -6.39 -1.48
CA ALA A 81 -2.54 -7.19 -0.67
C ALA A 81 -1.06 -6.78 -0.89
N ASP A 82 -0.66 -6.57 -2.14
CA ASP A 82 0.68 -6.10 -2.50
C ASP A 82 0.96 -4.72 -1.88
N LEU A 83 0.03 -3.77 -2.03
CA LEU A 83 0.11 -2.44 -1.43
C LEU A 83 0.24 -2.52 0.09
N ALA A 84 -0.60 -3.33 0.73
CA ALA A 84 -0.61 -3.47 2.18
C ALA A 84 0.70 -4.06 2.72
N ARG A 85 1.24 -5.07 2.04
CA ARG A 85 2.55 -5.64 2.36
C ARG A 85 3.64 -4.59 2.23
N TYR A 86 3.64 -3.86 1.12
CA TYR A 86 4.62 -2.80 0.88
C TYR A 86 4.61 -1.75 1.98
N VAL A 87 3.43 -1.21 2.32
CA VAL A 87 3.30 -0.15 3.33
C VAL A 87 3.77 -0.63 4.71
N GLU A 88 3.40 -1.84 5.14
CA GLU A 88 3.85 -2.38 6.43
C GLU A 88 5.38 -2.51 6.50
N GLN A 89 6.01 -2.99 5.42
CA GLN A 89 7.47 -3.14 5.37
C GLN A 89 8.19 -1.80 5.27
N ALA A 90 7.67 -0.87 4.47
CA ALA A 90 8.28 0.42 4.20
C ALA A 90 8.18 1.40 5.38
N ALA A 91 7.11 1.28 6.18
CA ALA A 91 6.81 2.26 7.22
C ALA A 91 7.89 2.31 8.32
N GLY A 92 8.47 3.49 8.51
CA GLY A 92 9.35 3.78 9.63
C GLY A 92 10.80 3.38 9.42
N GLN A 93 11.17 3.09 8.17
CA GLN A 93 12.56 3.03 7.72
C GLN A 93 13.17 4.44 7.63
#